data_AF-A0A7S1A4Q5-F1
#
_entry.id   AF-A0A7S1A4Q5-F1
#
_cell.length_a   1.000
_cell.length_b   1.000
_cell.length_c   1.000
_cell.angle_alpha   90.00
_cell.angle_beta   90.00
_cell.angle_gamma   90.00
#
_symmetry.space_group_name_H-M   'P 1'
#
loop_
_entity.id
_entity.type
_entity.pdbx_description
1 polymer ?
#
loop_
_entity_poly.entity_id
_entity_poly.type
_entity_poly.pdbx_seq_one_letter_code
_entity_poly.pdbx_strand_id
1 'polypeptide(L)'
;MVSALVVRARELVQQHQLHDVQMEQGLQNLDHMLQELKSFSDGKAAPRVHTDFQAPDVKPEEAVKVTLSEGVVCGIRIGAYKSDDGWIGAFFADGSDLHFTVTSCLKSVEITDERPWWTAKLQNEAGIFRVEGGPGGCMSMKGSTLVHTWNTHQRVWTYLEVVPKHNKFLREHSGLPLAEISQNFKQVMWSHTHSQNEIFSPDADRLVKTFTQKVLPSKDVEDGKARKIAVLKAYTMESGLYRLMNIALRDDLFKQMRYFSAFIQELRDVFLTGGAHDVVVPYKGLLWRGVRLKDTKDLEKTYQKGSTFVWPAFTSMSTEKKVAESFGNVTFCIRCGAGQTGVSMYRPAKVCMYSEFPSESEVIFPPNAHFKVLEVRPGKKTLFGLWNENPVVSCIMVALATTSDQIALLRVPSLSLPEV
;
A
#
# COMPACT_ATOMS: atom_id res chain seq x y z
N MET A 1 4.88 36.43 -35.31
CA MET A 1 4.61 35.07 -34.77
C MET A 1 5.60 34.70 -33.66
N VAL A 2 6.92 34.72 -33.90
CA VAL A 2 7.95 34.44 -32.87
C VAL A 2 7.86 35.37 -31.64
N SER A 3 7.63 36.67 -31.86
CA SER A 3 7.48 37.64 -30.74
C SER A 3 6.32 37.30 -29.80
N ALA A 4 5.17 36.84 -30.31
CA ALA A 4 4.03 36.45 -29.49
C ALA A 4 4.29 35.17 -28.67
N LEU A 5 5.07 34.23 -29.21
CA LEU A 5 5.51 33.02 -28.51
C LEU A 5 6.46 33.36 -27.35
N VAL A 6 7.39 34.31 -27.55
CA VAL A 6 8.31 34.75 -26.49
C VAL A 6 7.55 35.46 -25.37
N VAL A 7 6.53 36.27 -25.69
CA VAL A 7 5.68 36.92 -24.69
C VAL A 7 4.94 35.87 -23.84
N ARG A 8 4.31 34.89 -24.48
CA ARG A 8 3.57 33.81 -23.78
C ARG A 8 4.48 32.92 -22.92
N ALA A 9 5.71 32.66 -23.38
CA ALA A 9 6.69 31.91 -22.59
C ALA A 9 7.13 32.68 -21.34
N ARG A 10 7.29 34.01 -21.43
CA ARG A 10 7.60 34.86 -20.27
C ARG A 10 6.45 34.91 -19.26
N GLU A 11 5.21 34.97 -19.74
CA GLU A 11 4.02 34.90 -18.88
C GLU A 11 3.94 33.57 -18.13
N LEU A 12 4.23 32.44 -18.79
CA LEU A 12 4.28 31.12 -18.14
C LEU A 12 5.39 31.02 -17.09
N VAL A 13 6.59 31.55 -17.39
CA VAL A 13 7.70 31.59 -16.42
C VAL A 13 7.32 32.47 -15.22
N GLN A 14 6.67 33.61 -15.42
CA GLN A 14 6.17 34.45 -14.32
C GLN A 14 5.09 33.76 -13.49
N GLN A 15 4.18 33.02 -14.13
CA GLN A 15 3.17 32.22 -13.42
C GLN A 15 3.80 31.09 -12.59
N HIS A 16 4.83 30.42 -13.11
CA HIS A 16 5.61 29.42 -12.38
C HIS A 16 6.35 30.04 -11.20
N GLN A 17 6.99 31.20 -11.39
CA GLN A 17 7.66 31.92 -10.31
C GLN A 17 6.69 32.37 -9.22
N LEU A 18 5.49 32.84 -9.59
CA LEU A 18 4.45 33.20 -8.63
C LEU A 18 3.94 31.98 -7.86
N HIS A 19 3.81 30.83 -8.53
CA HIS A 19 3.44 29.56 -7.90
C HIS A 19 4.51 29.06 -6.94
N ASP A 20 5.78 29.16 -7.31
CA ASP A 20 6.91 28.79 -6.45
C ASP A 20 6.95 29.68 -5.21
N VAL A 21 6.71 31.00 -5.36
CA VAL A 21 6.57 31.93 -4.22
C VAL A 21 5.36 31.58 -3.35
N GLN A 22 4.22 31.20 -3.92
CA GLN A 22 3.05 30.76 -3.15
C GLN A 22 3.27 29.42 -2.42
N MET A 23 3.99 28.49 -3.04
CA MET A 23 4.42 27.23 -2.41
C MET A 23 5.42 27.50 -1.29
N GLU A 24 6.42 28.36 -1.51
CA GLU A 24 7.36 28.78 -0.49
C GLU A 24 6.65 29.49 0.65
N GLN A 25 5.64 30.32 0.38
CA GLN A 25 4.84 30.98 1.41
C GLN A 25 3.94 29.99 2.15
N GLY A 26 3.42 28.96 1.47
CA GLY A 26 2.70 27.84 2.08
C GLY A 26 3.59 26.98 2.98
N LEU A 27 4.83 26.72 2.53
CA LEU A 27 5.87 26.03 3.31
C LEU A 27 6.34 26.88 4.48
N GLN A 28 6.49 28.21 4.32
CA GLN A 28 6.79 29.16 5.39
C GLN A 28 5.65 29.26 6.40
N ASN A 29 4.39 29.22 5.97
CA ASN A 29 3.23 29.17 6.87
C ASN A 29 3.17 27.84 7.63
N LEU A 30 3.50 26.72 6.99
CA LEU A 30 3.59 25.41 7.63
C LEU A 30 4.77 25.33 8.60
N ASP A 31 5.91 25.93 8.24
CA ASP A 31 7.08 26.12 9.10
C ASP A 31 6.78 27.08 10.25
N HIS A 32 5.97 28.13 10.04
CA HIS A 32 5.55 29.05 11.09
C HIS A 32 4.58 28.36 12.06
N MET A 33 3.61 27.59 11.58
CA MET A 33 2.75 26.74 12.41
C MET A 33 3.57 25.68 13.17
N LEU A 34 4.57 25.07 12.52
CA LEU A 34 5.51 24.14 13.15
C LEU A 34 6.43 24.86 14.16
N GLN A 35 6.81 26.12 13.94
CA GLN A 35 7.61 26.92 14.87
C GLN A 35 6.78 27.42 16.05
N GLU A 36 5.53 27.83 15.86
CA GLU A 36 4.59 28.14 16.94
C GLU A 36 4.39 26.90 17.80
N LEU A 37 4.10 25.74 17.20
CA LEU A 37 3.99 24.45 17.89
C LEU A 37 5.29 24.05 18.63
N LYS A 38 6.48 24.35 18.08
CA LYS A 38 7.79 24.12 18.72
C LYS A 38 8.12 25.14 19.82
N SER A 39 7.66 26.38 19.69
CA SER A 39 7.82 27.41 20.72
C SER A 39 6.98 27.13 21.97
N PHE A 40 5.90 26.36 21.80
CA PHE A 40 5.15 25.77 22.91
C PHE A 40 5.88 24.59 23.56
N SER A 41 6.82 23.92 22.87
CA SER A 41 7.43 22.68 23.34
C SER A 41 8.82 22.83 23.97
N ASP A 42 9.69 23.74 23.50
CA ASP A 42 11.10 23.72 23.90
C ASP A 42 11.62 25.04 24.49
N GLY A 43 11.54 25.13 25.82
CA GLY A 43 12.46 25.94 26.60
C GLY A 43 13.89 25.39 26.55
N LYS A 44 14.67 25.85 25.56
CA LYS A 44 16.14 25.93 25.47
C LYS A 44 17.01 24.68 25.14
N ALA A 45 18.07 24.98 24.38
CA ALA A 45 19.01 24.18 23.58
C ALA A 45 20.21 23.59 24.39
N ALA A 46 21.25 22.89 23.88
CA ALA A 46 21.88 22.57 22.57
C ALA A 46 22.92 21.41 22.83
N PRO A 47 24.05 21.16 22.09
CA PRO A 47 24.42 21.22 20.67
C PRO A 47 25.22 19.95 20.14
N ARG A 48 25.65 20.05 18.86
CA ARG A 48 26.38 19.18 17.89
C ARG A 48 27.74 18.56 18.30
N VAL A 49 28.18 17.43 17.68
CA VAL A 49 29.61 17.10 17.36
C VAL A 49 29.84 16.19 16.14
N HIS A 50 30.65 16.65 15.13
CA HIS A 50 31.15 16.04 13.84
C HIS A 50 31.63 14.56 13.93
N THR A 51 31.56 13.74 12.84
CA THR A 51 32.75 13.19 12.10
C THR A 51 32.48 12.07 11.06
N ASP A 52 33.31 12.08 10.00
CA ASP A 52 33.45 11.16 8.84
C ASP A 52 33.96 9.74 9.18
N PHE A 53 33.60 8.72 8.37
CA PHE A 53 34.23 7.37 8.36
C PHE A 53 34.10 6.65 7.00
N GLN A 54 35.15 5.94 6.55
CA GLN A 54 35.12 4.98 5.43
C GLN A 54 35.23 3.53 5.94
N ALA A 55 34.43 2.60 5.40
CA ALA A 55 34.37 1.20 5.82
C ALA A 55 34.96 0.22 4.79
N PRO A 56 35.55 -0.93 5.21
CA PRO A 56 36.15 -1.93 4.31
C PRO A 56 35.17 -3.00 3.82
N ASP A 57 35.49 -3.60 2.66
CA ASP A 57 34.71 -4.63 1.96
C ASP A 57 34.60 -5.96 2.74
N VAL A 58 33.37 -6.46 2.91
CA VAL A 58 33.06 -7.78 3.50
C VAL A 58 32.12 -8.53 2.57
N LYS A 59 32.47 -9.79 2.24
CA LYS A 59 31.70 -10.66 1.32
C LYS A 59 30.39 -11.18 1.96
N PRO A 60 29.32 -11.42 1.18
CA PRO A 60 27.95 -11.59 1.70
C PRO A 60 27.61 -12.96 2.29
N GLU A 61 28.51 -13.94 2.23
CA GLU A 61 28.16 -15.37 2.42
C GLU A 61 28.30 -15.88 3.87
N GLU A 62 28.69 -15.03 4.82
CA GLU A 62 28.88 -15.37 6.25
C GLU A 62 27.82 -14.71 7.16
N ALA A 63 26.54 -14.76 6.79
CA ALA A 63 25.46 -14.26 7.66
C ALA A 63 25.15 -15.25 8.80
N VAL A 64 25.52 -14.86 10.02
CA VAL A 64 25.36 -15.59 11.29
C VAL A 64 23.89 -15.90 11.61
N LYS A 65 23.61 -17.14 12.03
CA LYS A 65 22.31 -17.58 12.57
C LYS A 65 22.21 -17.13 14.04
N VAL A 66 21.56 -15.98 14.29
CA VAL A 66 21.34 -15.47 15.65
C VAL A 66 20.06 -16.09 16.23
N THR A 67 20.21 -16.84 17.32
CA THR A 67 19.08 -17.36 18.13
C THR A 67 19.04 -16.54 19.41
N LEU A 68 17.93 -15.85 19.71
CA LEU A 68 17.78 -15.05 20.92
C LEU A 68 17.08 -15.92 21.99
N SER A 69 17.73 -16.13 23.14
CA SER A 69 17.15 -16.73 24.35
C SER A 69 16.36 -15.69 25.16
N GLU A 70 15.52 -16.18 26.07
CA GLU A 70 14.43 -15.47 26.73
C GLU A 70 14.87 -14.26 27.59
N GLY A 71 14.77 -13.06 27.01
CA GLY A 71 14.86 -11.75 27.68
C GLY A 71 13.98 -10.71 26.97
N VAL A 72 12.79 -11.17 26.59
CA VAL A 72 12.14 -10.99 25.29
C VAL A 72 11.54 -9.59 25.07
N VAL A 73 12.02 -8.84 24.07
CA VAL A 73 11.14 -7.92 23.34
C VAL A 73 10.10 -8.79 22.63
N CYS A 74 8.88 -8.84 23.18
CA CYS A 74 7.79 -9.70 22.69
C CYS A 74 7.24 -9.14 21.38
N GLY A 75 7.95 -9.32 20.27
CA GLY A 75 7.50 -8.77 19.00
C GLY A 75 7.80 -9.68 17.81
N ILE A 76 6.97 -9.54 16.78
CA ILE A 76 7.22 -10.20 15.49
C ILE A 76 8.37 -9.45 14.82
N ARG A 77 9.46 -10.15 14.51
CA ARG A 77 10.56 -9.56 13.73
C ARG A 77 10.08 -9.26 12.30
N ILE A 78 10.12 -8.00 11.91
CA ILE A 78 9.67 -7.51 10.59
C ILE A 78 10.82 -7.09 9.67
N GLY A 79 12.07 -7.03 10.16
CA GLY A 79 13.21 -6.68 9.32
C GLY A 79 14.58 -6.89 9.96
N ALA A 80 15.61 -6.90 9.12
CA ALA A 80 17.02 -6.99 9.49
C ALA A 80 17.81 -5.95 8.68
N TYR A 81 18.73 -5.24 9.32
CA TYR A 81 19.46 -4.13 8.73
C TYR A 81 20.93 -4.23 9.12
N LYS A 82 21.83 -3.85 8.22
CA LYS A 82 23.26 -3.69 8.44
C LYS A 82 23.59 -2.24 8.30
N SER A 83 24.27 -1.69 9.28
CA SER A 83 24.82 -0.36 9.13
C SER A 83 26.04 -0.35 8.22
N ASP A 84 26.32 0.81 7.66
CA ASP A 84 27.56 1.16 6.97
C ASP A 84 28.83 0.82 7.78
N ASP A 85 28.79 0.94 9.11
CA ASP A 85 29.87 0.54 10.01
C ASP A 85 29.77 -0.92 10.53
N GLY A 86 28.88 -1.74 9.94
CA GLY A 86 28.90 -3.19 10.08
C GLY A 86 28.03 -3.80 11.18
N TRP A 87 27.24 -3.01 11.93
CA TRP A 87 26.31 -3.49 12.96
C TRP A 87 25.07 -4.14 12.37
N ILE A 88 24.48 -5.12 13.06
CA ILE A 88 23.18 -5.68 12.69
C ILE A 88 22.08 -5.21 13.64
N GLY A 89 21.03 -4.63 13.07
CA GLY A 89 19.79 -4.30 13.75
C GLY A 89 18.61 -5.10 13.22
N ALA A 90 17.57 -5.23 14.03
CA ALA A 90 16.32 -5.89 13.67
C ALA A 90 15.12 -5.07 14.14
N PHE A 91 14.12 -4.94 13.28
CA PHE A 91 12.83 -4.38 13.67
C PHE A 91 11.91 -5.46 14.22
N PHE A 92 11.20 -5.13 15.29
CA PHE A 92 10.18 -5.93 15.95
C PHE A 92 8.89 -5.10 16.07
N ALA A 93 7.74 -5.73 15.87
CA ALA A 93 6.42 -5.16 16.15
C ALA A 93 5.81 -5.86 17.36
N ASP A 94 5.48 -5.11 18.41
CA ASP A 94 4.81 -5.58 19.63
C ASP A 94 3.49 -4.79 19.78
N GLY A 95 2.37 -5.40 19.40
CA GLY A 95 1.08 -4.69 19.33
C GLY A 95 1.10 -3.50 18.36
N SER A 96 0.87 -2.29 18.87
CA SER A 96 0.97 -1.03 18.12
C SER A 96 2.38 -0.44 18.12
N ASP A 97 3.29 -0.98 18.93
CA ASP A 97 4.62 -0.43 19.14
C ASP A 97 5.62 -1.06 18.17
N LEU A 98 6.50 -0.21 17.63
CA LEU A 98 7.59 -0.62 16.75
C LEU A 98 8.92 -0.39 17.45
N HIS A 99 9.70 -1.46 17.54
CA HIS A 99 10.99 -1.50 18.21
C HIS A 99 12.09 -1.82 17.20
N PHE A 100 13.19 -1.07 17.21
CA PHE A 100 14.42 -1.43 16.50
C PHE A 100 15.47 -1.85 17.50
N THR A 101 15.89 -3.10 17.46
CA THR A 101 16.85 -3.65 18.41
C THR A 101 18.17 -3.89 17.69
N VAL A 102 19.28 -3.40 18.25
CA VAL A 102 20.62 -3.61 17.69
C VAL A 102 21.38 -4.64 18.50
N THR A 103 21.87 -5.65 17.80
CA THR A 103 22.72 -6.71 18.33
C THR A 103 24.14 -6.51 17.82
N SER A 104 25.14 -6.68 18.68
CA SER A 104 26.55 -6.49 18.31
C SER A 104 26.99 -7.47 17.22
N CYS A 105 27.83 -7.00 16.31
CA CYS A 105 28.67 -7.87 15.50
C CYS A 105 29.99 -7.18 15.12
N LEU A 106 31.04 -7.49 15.88
CA LEU A 106 32.40 -7.49 15.38
C LEU A 106 32.98 -8.89 15.63
N LYS A 107 33.14 -9.62 14.52
CA LYS A 107 33.93 -10.85 14.28
C LYS A 107 33.96 -11.94 15.35
N SER A 108 33.45 -13.12 14.97
CA SER A 108 33.92 -14.47 15.35
C SER A 108 34.05 -14.86 16.83
N VAL A 109 33.56 -14.06 17.77
CA VAL A 109 33.51 -14.46 19.18
C VAL A 109 32.07 -14.85 19.49
N GLU A 110 31.87 -16.09 19.95
CA GLU A 110 30.58 -16.58 20.46
C GLU A 110 30.02 -15.54 21.46
N ILE A 111 28.91 -14.92 21.08
CA ILE A 111 28.23 -13.93 21.90
C ILE A 111 27.52 -14.71 23.01
N THR A 112 28.12 -14.76 24.19
CA THR A 112 27.50 -15.34 25.39
C THR A 112 26.64 -14.34 26.17
N ASP A 113 26.58 -13.08 25.72
CA ASP A 113 25.85 -12.02 26.40
C ASP A 113 24.52 -11.73 25.68
N GLU A 114 23.43 -12.19 26.29
CA GLU A 114 22.09 -12.34 25.70
C GLU A 114 21.29 -11.02 25.59
N ARG A 115 21.90 -9.86 25.87
CA ARG A 115 21.19 -8.57 25.90
C ARG A 115 21.39 -7.74 24.64
N PRO A 116 20.33 -7.11 24.11
CA PRO A 116 20.48 -6.14 23.03
C PRO A 116 21.35 -4.97 23.48
N TRP A 117 22.25 -4.51 22.60
CA TRP A 117 23.15 -3.40 22.89
C TRP A 117 22.39 -2.08 23.08
N TRP A 118 21.29 -1.92 22.34
CA TRP A 118 20.30 -0.88 22.54
C TRP A 118 19.03 -1.16 21.73
N THR A 119 17.97 -0.44 22.07
CA THR A 119 16.68 -0.49 21.39
C THR A 119 16.28 0.89 20.90
N ALA A 120 15.41 1.02 19.91
CA ALA A 120 14.82 2.28 19.54
C ALA A 120 13.31 2.10 19.42
N LYS A 121 12.55 2.93 20.13
CA LYS A 121 11.10 2.86 20.12
C LYS A 121 10.55 3.95 19.20
N LEU A 122 9.58 3.60 18.37
CA LEU A 122 8.86 4.58 17.55
C LEU A 122 8.18 5.58 18.47
N GLN A 123 8.46 6.87 18.29
CA GLN A 123 7.90 7.91 19.15
C GLN A 123 6.72 8.65 18.55
N ASN A 124 6.65 8.74 17.21
CA ASN A 124 5.62 9.50 16.55
C ASN A 124 5.30 8.98 15.14
N GLU A 125 4.17 9.46 14.61
CA GLU A 125 3.64 9.12 13.29
C GLU A 125 4.52 9.62 12.13
N ALA A 126 5.52 10.46 12.40
CA ALA A 126 6.49 10.94 11.42
C ALA A 126 7.61 9.92 11.13
N GLY A 127 7.57 8.73 11.74
CA GLY A 127 8.56 7.67 11.51
C GLY A 127 9.91 7.94 12.19
N ILE A 128 9.90 8.71 13.28
CA ILE A 128 11.10 8.97 14.10
C ILE A 128 11.11 8.00 15.28
N PHE A 129 12.17 7.21 15.37
CA PHE A 129 12.43 6.29 16.47
C PHE A 129 13.40 6.95 17.42
N ARG A 130 13.08 6.99 18.72
CA ARG A 130 14.06 7.41 19.73
C ARG A 130 14.84 6.19 20.16
N VAL A 131 16.16 6.32 20.14
CA VAL A 131 17.05 5.27 20.59
C VAL A 131 17.13 5.30 22.12
N GLU A 132 16.69 4.21 22.75
CA GLU A 132 16.74 3.91 24.17
C GLU A 132 17.89 2.93 24.45
N GLY A 133 18.93 3.40 25.15
CA GLY A 133 20.19 2.70 25.34
C GLY A 133 21.24 3.02 24.27
N GLY A 134 22.49 2.55 24.46
CA GLY A 134 23.56 2.74 23.48
C GLY A 134 23.98 4.21 23.30
N PRO A 135 24.34 4.66 22.08
CA PRO A 135 24.84 6.03 21.85
C PRO A 135 23.74 7.11 21.90
N GLY A 136 22.47 6.73 22.12
CA GLY A 136 21.32 7.64 22.08
C GLY A 136 20.98 8.14 20.68
N GLY A 137 20.29 9.28 20.60
CA GLY A 137 19.91 9.92 19.33
C GLY A 137 18.54 9.49 18.79
N CYS A 138 18.33 9.76 17.50
CA CYS A 138 17.10 9.40 16.80
C CYS A 138 17.40 8.60 15.53
N MET A 139 16.48 7.73 15.16
CA MET A 139 16.48 7.10 13.85
C MET A 139 15.31 7.66 13.04
N SER A 140 15.54 7.91 11.77
CA SER A 140 14.52 8.37 10.85
C SER A 140 14.63 7.58 9.55
N MET A 141 13.49 7.34 8.92
CA MET A 141 13.46 6.70 7.61
C MET A 141 13.70 7.75 6.52
N LYS A 142 14.69 7.50 5.66
CA LYS A 142 14.93 8.26 4.42
C LYS A 142 14.85 7.30 3.24
N GLY A 143 13.69 7.21 2.60
CA GLY A 143 13.45 6.18 1.60
C GLY A 143 13.59 4.78 2.20
N SER A 144 14.30 3.86 1.55
CA SER A 144 14.54 2.48 2.03
C SER A 144 15.50 2.37 3.20
N THR A 145 16.11 3.48 3.59
CA THR A 145 17.28 3.48 4.42
C THR A 145 16.92 4.07 5.76
N LEU A 146 17.28 3.37 6.82
CA LEU A 146 17.10 3.87 8.17
C LEU A 146 18.36 4.65 8.55
N VAL A 147 18.20 5.89 9.00
CA VAL A 147 19.31 6.77 9.33
C VAL A 147 19.27 7.04 10.81
N HIS A 148 20.28 6.58 11.53
CA HIS A 148 20.47 6.86 12.95
C HIS A 148 21.41 8.04 13.10
N THR A 149 20.95 9.10 13.75
CA THR A 149 21.74 10.30 14.01
C THR A 149 21.87 10.49 15.52
N TRP A 150 23.11 10.61 16.00
CA TRP A 150 23.42 10.97 17.38
C TRP A 150 24.60 11.93 17.39
N ASN A 151 24.50 13.02 18.15
CA ASN A 151 25.45 14.14 18.11
C ASN A 151 25.59 14.70 16.68
N THR A 152 26.63 14.39 15.93
CA THR A 152 26.58 14.50 14.45
C THR A 152 27.02 13.22 13.73
N HIS A 153 27.27 12.16 14.47
CA HIS A 153 27.50 10.89 13.83
C HIS A 153 26.20 10.48 13.15
N GLN A 154 26.34 9.97 11.95
CA GLN A 154 25.25 9.42 11.18
C GLN A 154 25.64 7.99 10.83
N ARG A 155 24.74 7.06 11.14
CA ARG A 155 24.84 5.66 10.74
C ARG A 155 23.72 5.33 9.79
N VAL A 156 24.08 4.77 8.65
CA VAL A 156 23.16 4.44 7.59
C VAL A 156 22.91 2.95 7.60
N TRP A 157 21.67 2.57 7.92
CA TRP A 157 21.22 1.19 8.02
C TRP A 157 20.61 0.75 6.70
N THR A 158 21.31 -0.15 6.04
CA THR A 158 20.89 -0.82 4.80
C THR A 158 20.16 -2.10 5.14
N TYR A 159 19.01 -2.32 4.52
CA TYR A 159 18.26 -3.57 4.72
C TYR A 159 19.05 -4.80 4.24
N LEU A 160 19.16 -5.83 5.09
CA LEU A 160 20.02 -7.01 4.87
C LEU A 160 19.35 -8.23 4.25
N GLU A 161 18.03 -8.25 4.04
CA GLU A 161 17.35 -9.43 3.46
C GLU A 161 17.59 -10.78 4.19
N VAL A 162 17.80 -10.79 5.51
CA VAL A 162 18.02 -12.05 6.26
C VAL A 162 16.74 -12.77 6.73
N VAL A 163 15.57 -12.38 6.20
CA VAL A 163 14.40 -13.25 6.26
C VAL A 163 14.04 -13.57 4.82
N PRO A 164 14.35 -14.78 4.31
CA PRO A 164 13.73 -15.26 3.09
C PRO A 164 12.22 -15.08 3.27
N LYS A 165 11.59 -14.24 2.43
CA LYS A 165 10.18 -13.79 2.48
C LYS A 165 9.86 -12.46 3.19
N HIS A 166 10.83 -11.62 3.56
CA HIS A 166 10.52 -10.22 3.93
C HIS A 166 11.17 -9.28 2.90
N ASN A 167 10.32 -8.70 2.05
CA ASN A 167 10.74 -7.78 0.99
C ASN A 167 10.65 -6.34 1.51
N LYS A 168 11.65 -5.55 1.13
CA LYS A 168 11.65 -4.09 1.13
C LYS A 168 10.27 -3.56 0.71
N PHE A 169 9.73 -2.64 1.51
CA PHE A 169 8.59 -1.79 1.18
C PHE A 169 7.30 -2.48 0.73
N LEU A 170 6.32 -2.50 1.64
CA LEU A 170 4.87 -2.71 1.44
C LEU A 170 4.46 -3.17 0.02
N ARG A 171 4.79 -4.41 -0.34
CA ARG A 171 4.15 -5.12 -1.44
C ARG A 171 3.21 -6.13 -0.80
N GLU A 172 2.01 -6.18 -1.36
CA GLU A 172 0.78 -6.65 -0.75
C GLU A 172 0.94 -7.92 0.09
N HIS A 173 0.86 -7.77 1.41
CA HIS A 173 0.37 -8.85 2.24
C HIS A 173 -1.13 -8.99 1.95
N SER A 174 -1.53 -10.12 1.40
CA SER A 174 -2.93 -10.50 1.37
C SER A 174 -3.37 -10.75 2.81
N GLY A 175 -4.00 -9.76 3.45
CA GLY A 175 -4.89 -10.02 4.57
C GLY A 175 -5.78 -11.21 4.18
N LEU A 176 -5.92 -12.18 5.09
CA LEU A 176 -6.80 -13.32 4.87
C LEU A 176 -8.17 -12.77 4.48
N PRO A 177 -8.79 -13.29 3.41
CA PRO A 177 -10.04 -12.74 2.96
C PRO A 177 -11.10 -12.90 4.05
N LEU A 178 -11.91 -11.86 4.25
CA LEU A 178 -12.91 -11.84 5.32
C LEU A 178 -14.08 -12.76 4.96
N ALA A 179 -14.77 -13.27 5.98
CA ALA A 179 -16.03 -13.99 5.79
C ALA A 179 -17.18 -13.03 5.40
N GLU A 180 -17.12 -11.78 5.87
CA GLU A 180 -18.14 -10.76 5.69
C GLU A 180 -17.53 -9.36 5.55
N ILE A 181 -18.36 -8.39 5.13
CA ILE A 181 -18.00 -6.96 5.11
C ILE A 181 -17.76 -6.48 6.55
N SER A 182 -16.61 -5.85 6.79
CA SER A 182 -16.23 -5.39 8.12
C SER A 182 -17.15 -4.28 8.65
N GLN A 183 -17.28 -4.21 9.98
CA GLN A 183 -18.05 -3.15 10.64
C GLN A 183 -17.36 -1.79 10.51
N ASN A 184 -16.03 -1.76 10.48
CA ASN A 184 -15.26 -0.52 10.26
C ASN A 184 -15.54 0.06 8.86
N PHE A 185 -15.58 -0.78 7.82
CA PHE A 185 -15.94 -0.34 6.47
C PHE A 185 -17.36 0.24 6.44
N LYS A 186 -18.32 -0.48 7.02
CA LYS A 186 -19.71 -0.03 7.15
C LYS A 186 -19.79 1.32 7.86
N GLN A 187 -19.13 1.45 9.00
CA GLN A 187 -19.11 2.70 9.77
C GLN A 187 -18.53 3.85 8.95
N VAL A 188 -17.34 3.68 8.37
CA VAL A 188 -16.69 4.72 7.55
C VAL A 188 -17.56 5.12 6.37
N MET A 189 -18.17 4.17 5.67
CA MET A 189 -18.96 4.49 4.48
C MET A 189 -20.37 5.05 4.79
N TRP A 190 -20.94 4.77 5.97
CA TRP A 190 -22.32 5.15 6.31
C TRP A 190 -22.44 6.35 7.24
N SER A 191 -21.51 6.52 8.20
CA SER A 191 -21.61 7.59 9.18
C SER A 191 -20.96 8.89 8.73
N HIS A 192 -20.12 8.85 7.70
CA HIS A 192 -19.34 10.00 7.29
C HIS A 192 -20.00 10.77 6.15
N THR A 193 -20.13 12.08 6.35
CA THR A 193 -20.50 13.00 5.27
C THR A 193 -19.24 13.36 4.50
N HIS A 194 -18.94 12.61 3.45
CA HIS A 194 -17.72 12.71 2.64
C HIS A 194 -17.53 14.05 1.92
N SER A 195 -18.54 14.93 1.91
CA SER A 195 -18.46 16.29 1.40
C SER A 195 -17.94 17.31 2.41
N GLN A 196 -17.85 16.95 3.70
CA GLN A 196 -17.32 17.81 4.74
C GLN A 196 -15.81 17.55 4.88
N ASN A 197 -15.00 18.57 4.58
CA ASN A 197 -13.54 18.52 4.74
C ASN A 197 -13.19 18.53 6.24
N GLU A 198 -13.31 17.37 6.89
CA GLU A 198 -12.91 17.19 8.28
C GLU A 198 -11.38 17.06 8.38
N ILE A 199 -10.83 17.51 9.50
CA ILE A 199 -9.38 17.45 9.76
C ILE A 199 -8.79 16.04 9.56
N PHE A 200 -9.56 15.00 9.88
CA PHE A 200 -9.15 13.60 9.80
C PHE A 200 -9.79 12.82 8.63
N SER A 201 -10.50 13.51 7.74
CA SER A 201 -11.16 12.95 6.57
C SER A 201 -11.15 13.98 5.44
N PRO A 202 -9.96 14.28 4.87
CA PRO A 202 -9.86 15.22 3.76
C PRO A 202 -10.73 14.79 2.58
N ASP A 203 -11.20 15.76 1.81
CA ASP A 203 -11.90 15.49 0.56
C ASP A 203 -10.99 14.81 -0.49
N ALA A 204 -11.62 14.26 -1.54
CA ALA A 204 -10.92 13.58 -2.61
C ALA A 204 -9.98 14.52 -3.39
N ASP A 205 -10.33 15.80 -3.53
CA ASP A 205 -9.51 16.80 -4.23
C ASP A 205 -8.16 17.00 -3.53
N ARG A 206 -8.17 17.16 -2.20
CA ARG A 206 -6.97 17.30 -1.38
C ARG A 206 -6.13 16.03 -1.42
N LEU A 207 -6.75 14.86 -1.30
CA LEU A 207 -6.04 13.58 -1.40
C LEU A 207 -5.36 13.43 -2.77
N VAL A 208 -6.10 13.61 -3.87
CA VAL A 208 -5.53 13.49 -5.22
C VAL A 208 -4.43 14.51 -5.44
N LYS A 209 -4.62 15.77 -5.04
CA LYS A 209 -3.57 16.80 -5.14
C LYS A 209 -2.32 16.42 -4.33
N THR A 210 -2.48 15.98 -3.08
CA THR A 210 -1.36 15.60 -2.22
C THR A 210 -0.57 14.41 -2.76
N PHE A 211 -1.25 13.37 -3.25
CA PHE A 211 -0.58 12.13 -3.68
C PHE A 211 -0.14 12.11 -5.14
N THR A 212 -0.77 12.89 -6.00
CA THR A 212 -0.56 12.83 -7.46
C THR A 212 -0.18 14.17 -8.10
N GLN A 213 -0.24 15.27 -7.35
CA GLN A 213 -0.06 16.65 -7.83
C GLN A 213 -1.06 17.07 -8.92
N LYS A 214 -2.13 16.28 -9.14
CA LYS A 214 -3.20 16.58 -10.09
C LYS A 214 -4.39 17.22 -9.37
N VAL A 215 -5.17 17.99 -10.12
CA VAL A 215 -6.42 18.59 -9.66
C VAL A 215 -7.57 17.82 -10.30
N LEU A 216 -8.55 17.43 -9.49
CA LEU A 216 -9.75 16.81 -10.03
C LEU A 216 -10.64 17.88 -10.70
N PRO A 217 -11.34 17.54 -11.79
CA PRO A 217 -12.39 18.39 -12.34
C PRO A 217 -13.43 18.74 -11.27
N SER A 218 -14.01 19.94 -11.36
CA SER A 218 -15.06 20.38 -10.45
C SER A 218 -16.25 19.41 -10.47
N LYS A 219 -16.90 19.27 -9.30
CA LYS A 219 -18.14 18.50 -9.15
C LYS A 219 -19.32 19.15 -9.88
N ASP A 220 -19.24 20.44 -10.19
CA ASP A 220 -20.32 21.24 -10.79
C ASP A 220 -20.35 21.17 -12.32
N VAL A 221 -19.39 20.48 -12.95
CA VAL A 221 -19.39 20.29 -14.41
C VAL A 221 -20.49 19.29 -14.79
N GLU A 222 -21.30 19.63 -15.82
CA GLU A 222 -22.39 18.77 -16.27
C GLU A 222 -21.93 17.33 -16.51
N ASP A 223 -22.71 16.39 -15.98
CA ASP A 223 -22.57 14.92 -16.03
C ASP A 223 -21.50 14.24 -15.16
N GLY A 224 -20.56 14.99 -14.57
CA GLY A 224 -19.55 14.47 -13.63
C GLY A 224 -18.59 13.41 -14.20
N LYS A 225 -18.67 13.08 -15.51
CA LYS A 225 -17.88 11.98 -16.11
C LYS A 225 -16.39 12.28 -16.10
N ALA A 226 -16.02 13.52 -16.41
CA ALA A 226 -14.63 13.95 -16.41
C ALA A 226 -13.99 13.74 -15.03
N ARG A 227 -14.73 14.02 -13.96
CA ARG A 227 -14.27 13.80 -12.58
C ARG A 227 -14.11 12.32 -12.27
N LYS A 228 -15.09 11.48 -12.60
CA LYS A 228 -14.98 10.01 -12.43
C LYS A 228 -13.76 9.43 -13.15
N ILE A 229 -13.49 9.87 -14.38
CA ILE A 229 -12.31 9.47 -15.15
C ILE A 229 -11.01 9.92 -14.46
N ALA A 230 -10.98 11.15 -13.92
CA ALA A 230 -9.80 11.66 -13.22
C ALA A 230 -9.52 10.93 -11.89
N VAL A 231 -10.57 10.59 -11.14
CA VAL A 231 -10.47 9.76 -9.92
C VAL A 231 -9.92 8.38 -10.25
N LEU A 232 -10.44 7.74 -11.31
CA LEU A 232 -9.95 6.45 -11.78
C LEU A 232 -8.48 6.51 -12.21
N LYS A 233 -8.09 7.54 -12.97
CA LYS A 233 -6.70 7.81 -13.35
C LYS A 233 -5.80 7.91 -12.12
N ALA A 234 -6.21 8.69 -11.12
CA ALA A 234 -5.44 8.88 -9.89
C ALA A 234 -5.22 7.55 -9.12
N TYR A 235 -6.20 6.64 -9.14
CA TYR A 235 -6.05 5.32 -8.54
C TYR A 235 -5.03 4.45 -9.28
N THR A 236 -5.02 4.48 -10.62
CA THR A 236 -4.11 3.64 -11.42
C THR A 236 -2.68 4.18 -11.47
N MET A 237 -2.43 5.36 -10.90
CA MET A 237 -1.09 5.94 -10.91
C MET A 237 -0.15 5.26 -9.92
N GLU A 238 1.13 5.17 -10.27
CA GLU A 238 2.19 4.74 -9.35
C GLU A 238 2.41 5.81 -8.26
N SER A 239 1.53 5.81 -7.25
CA SER A 239 1.50 6.78 -6.16
C SER A 239 1.21 6.12 -4.81
N GLY A 240 1.46 6.87 -3.73
CA GLY A 240 1.12 6.42 -2.38
C GLY A 240 -0.38 6.19 -2.16
N LEU A 241 -1.24 6.83 -2.95
CA LEU A 241 -2.70 6.80 -2.79
C LEU A 241 -3.27 5.39 -2.91
N TYR A 242 -3.04 4.74 -4.06
CA TYR A 242 -3.45 3.35 -4.33
C TYR A 242 -3.04 2.42 -3.19
N ARG A 243 -1.77 2.52 -2.81
CA ARG A 243 -1.13 1.59 -1.89
C ARG A 243 -1.64 1.73 -0.46
N LEU A 244 -1.62 2.95 0.08
CA LEU A 244 -2.00 3.21 1.47
C LEU A 244 -3.50 2.99 1.68
N MET A 245 -4.32 3.40 0.72
CA MET A 245 -5.77 3.17 0.75
C MET A 245 -6.10 1.68 0.72
N ASN A 246 -5.52 0.91 -0.20
CA ASN A 246 -5.79 -0.53 -0.27
C ASN A 246 -5.26 -1.29 0.94
N ILE A 247 -4.18 -0.83 1.59
CA ILE A 247 -3.75 -1.37 2.90
C ILE A 247 -4.81 -1.09 3.96
N ALA A 248 -5.30 0.15 4.05
CA ALA A 248 -6.32 0.51 5.04
C ALA A 248 -7.60 -0.33 4.89
N LEU A 249 -8.04 -0.59 3.66
CA LEU A 249 -9.18 -1.46 3.37
C LEU A 249 -8.89 -2.94 3.68
N ARG A 250 -7.70 -3.43 3.33
CA ARG A 250 -7.33 -4.84 3.46
C ARG A 250 -7.11 -5.27 4.90
N ASP A 251 -6.48 -4.41 5.68
CA ASP A 251 -6.10 -4.68 7.06
C ASP A 251 -7.13 -4.08 8.05
N ASP A 252 -8.28 -3.64 7.52
CA ASP A 252 -9.42 -3.09 8.26
C ASP A 252 -9.06 -1.94 9.22
N LEU A 253 -8.17 -1.05 8.77
CA LEU A 253 -7.61 0.03 9.58
C LEU A 253 -8.56 1.24 9.62
N PHE A 254 -9.45 1.28 10.61
CA PHE A 254 -10.52 2.27 10.72
C PHE A 254 -10.08 3.74 10.51
N LYS A 255 -9.03 4.20 11.21
CA LYS A 255 -8.59 5.62 11.13
C LYS A 255 -8.08 5.99 9.73
N GLN A 256 -7.29 5.11 9.13
CA GLN A 256 -6.73 5.30 7.78
C GLN A 256 -7.84 5.18 6.72
N MET A 257 -8.76 4.24 6.90
CA MET A 257 -9.91 4.10 6.02
C MET A 257 -10.79 5.36 6.06
N ARG A 258 -11.04 5.92 7.25
CA ARG A 258 -11.70 7.22 7.42
C ARG A 258 -10.95 8.34 6.69
N TYR A 259 -9.63 8.40 6.83
CA TYR A 259 -8.80 9.39 6.14
C TYR A 259 -8.96 9.34 4.61
N PHE A 260 -9.08 8.13 4.03
CA PHE A 260 -9.27 7.95 2.58
C PHE A 260 -10.74 7.89 2.14
N SER A 261 -11.70 8.03 3.06
CA SER A 261 -13.12 7.70 2.82
C SER A 261 -13.72 8.44 1.63
N ALA A 262 -13.46 9.75 1.48
CA ALA A 262 -13.99 10.55 0.38
C ALA A 262 -13.49 10.04 -0.98
N PHE A 263 -12.21 9.70 -1.08
CA PHE A 263 -11.64 9.12 -2.31
C PHE A 263 -12.15 7.69 -2.55
N ILE A 264 -12.25 6.86 -1.51
CA ILE A 264 -12.82 5.50 -1.59
C ILE A 264 -14.24 5.57 -2.15
N GLN A 265 -15.08 6.49 -1.65
CA GLN A 265 -16.45 6.65 -2.13
C GLN A 265 -16.49 7.09 -3.60
N GLU A 266 -15.79 8.16 -3.95
CA GLU A 266 -15.80 8.66 -5.34
C GLU A 266 -15.28 7.62 -6.32
N LEU A 267 -14.23 6.87 -5.96
CA LEU A 267 -13.71 5.79 -6.77
C LEU A 267 -14.71 4.62 -6.86
N ARG A 268 -15.38 4.26 -5.76
CA ARG A 268 -16.41 3.20 -5.75
C ARG A 268 -17.53 3.54 -6.71
N ASP A 269 -17.97 4.80 -6.74
CA ASP A 269 -19.05 5.30 -7.59
C ASP A 269 -18.68 5.39 -9.08
N VAL A 270 -17.40 5.26 -9.44
CA VAL A 270 -16.98 5.00 -10.83
C VAL A 270 -17.54 3.66 -11.31
N PHE A 271 -17.55 2.65 -10.44
CA PHE A 271 -17.96 1.28 -10.74
C PHE A 271 -19.45 1.03 -10.51
N LEU A 272 -20.20 2.04 -10.04
CA LEU A 272 -21.64 1.98 -9.94
C LEU A 272 -22.25 2.11 -11.33
N THR A 273 -22.78 1.00 -11.85
CA THR A 273 -23.23 0.91 -13.25
C THR A 273 -24.71 0.53 -13.34
N GLY A 274 -25.33 0.88 -14.45
CA GLY A 274 -26.78 0.77 -14.69
C GLY A 274 -27.49 2.13 -14.77
N GLY A 275 -26.74 3.23 -14.86
CA GLY A 275 -27.27 4.58 -15.02
C GLY A 275 -26.87 5.24 -16.33
N ALA A 276 -27.40 6.45 -16.58
CA ALA A 276 -27.08 7.24 -17.78
C ALA A 276 -25.66 7.84 -17.78
N HIS A 277 -24.98 7.84 -16.63
CA HIS A 277 -23.67 8.48 -16.41
C HIS A 277 -22.55 7.47 -16.10
N ASP A 278 -22.69 6.25 -16.61
CA ASP A 278 -21.66 5.23 -16.52
C ASP A 278 -20.43 5.66 -17.35
N VAL A 279 -19.25 5.63 -16.74
CA VAL A 279 -17.98 5.95 -17.43
C VAL A 279 -17.16 4.70 -17.74
N VAL A 280 -17.48 3.56 -17.12
CA VAL A 280 -16.80 2.29 -17.32
C VAL A 280 -17.79 1.24 -17.81
N VAL A 281 -17.27 0.26 -18.55
CA VAL A 281 -18.07 -0.86 -19.06
C VAL A 281 -17.90 -2.05 -18.13
N PRO A 282 -18.99 -2.57 -17.51
CA PRO A 282 -18.93 -3.78 -16.71
C PRO A 282 -18.27 -4.94 -17.44
N TYR A 283 -17.37 -5.63 -16.76
CA TYR A 283 -16.65 -6.76 -17.31
C TYR A 283 -17.41 -8.08 -17.08
N LYS A 284 -17.42 -8.92 -18.12
CA LYS A 284 -17.84 -10.32 -18.06
C LYS A 284 -16.76 -11.17 -18.69
N GLY A 285 -16.41 -12.29 -18.05
CA GLY A 285 -15.42 -13.22 -18.58
C GLY A 285 -14.49 -13.74 -17.51
N LEU A 286 -13.27 -14.08 -17.94
CA LEU A 286 -12.21 -14.58 -17.07
C LEU A 286 -11.24 -13.46 -16.73
N LEU A 287 -10.79 -13.41 -15.47
CA LEU A 287 -9.80 -12.48 -14.98
C LEU A 287 -8.71 -13.22 -14.22
N TRP A 288 -7.52 -12.65 -14.23
CA TRP A 288 -6.33 -13.21 -13.61
C TRP A 288 -5.71 -12.19 -12.66
N ARG A 289 -5.29 -12.64 -11.48
CA ARG A 289 -4.53 -11.83 -10.54
C ARG A 289 -3.37 -12.64 -9.95
N GLY A 290 -2.15 -12.17 -10.15
CA GLY A 290 -1.01 -12.70 -9.41
C GLY A 290 -1.02 -12.13 -8.00
N VAL A 291 -0.85 -13.00 -7.01
CA VAL A 291 -0.65 -12.63 -5.62
C VAL A 291 0.64 -13.26 -5.13
N ARG A 292 1.41 -12.51 -4.35
CA ARG A 292 2.63 -13.02 -3.73
C ARG A 292 2.33 -13.50 -2.32
N LEU A 293 2.24 -14.81 -2.12
CA LEU A 293 2.13 -15.40 -0.80
C LEU A 293 3.51 -15.75 -0.25
N LYS A 294 3.73 -15.44 1.05
CA LYS A 294 4.95 -15.86 1.76
C LYS A 294 5.09 -17.37 1.72
N ASP A 295 4.01 -18.11 1.97
CA ASP A 295 3.99 -19.57 1.87
C ASP A 295 2.80 -20.03 1.04
N THR A 296 3.07 -20.92 0.08
CA THR A 296 2.04 -21.54 -0.76
C THR A 296 1.61 -22.91 -0.23
N LYS A 297 2.30 -23.45 0.80
CA LYS A 297 2.02 -24.79 1.36
C LYS A 297 0.63 -24.91 1.95
N ASP A 298 0.10 -23.81 2.51
CA ASP A 298 -1.22 -23.80 3.12
C ASP A 298 -2.31 -23.25 2.18
N LEU A 299 -2.00 -23.05 0.89
CA LEU A 299 -2.96 -22.47 -0.06
C LEU A 299 -4.26 -23.29 -0.12
N GLU A 300 -4.17 -24.61 -0.18
CA GLU A 300 -5.33 -25.51 -0.17
C GLU A 300 -6.10 -25.48 1.16
N LYS A 301 -5.40 -25.25 2.27
CA LYS A 301 -6.04 -25.12 3.59
C LYS A 301 -6.78 -23.79 3.74
N THR A 302 -6.20 -22.72 3.20
CA THR A 302 -6.79 -21.37 3.21
C THR A 302 -7.97 -21.29 2.23
N TYR A 303 -7.83 -21.85 1.03
CA TYR A 303 -8.82 -21.78 -0.04
C TYR A 303 -9.44 -23.16 -0.29
N GLN A 304 -10.33 -23.57 0.60
CA GLN A 304 -11.01 -24.86 0.47
C GLN A 304 -12.08 -24.80 -0.63
N LYS A 305 -12.14 -25.84 -1.47
CA LYS A 305 -13.19 -25.95 -2.49
C LYS A 305 -14.57 -25.79 -1.86
N GLY A 306 -15.37 -24.90 -2.44
CA GLY A 306 -16.72 -24.58 -1.98
C GLY A 306 -16.80 -23.47 -0.94
N SER A 307 -15.68 -23.08 -0.31
CA SER A 307 -15.65 -21.95 0.62
C SER A 307 -15.85 -20.62 -0.10
N THR A 308 -16.32 -19.62 0.65
CA THR A 308 -16.49 -18.25 0.18
C THR A 308 -15.56 -17.31 0.92
N PHE A 309 -15.15 -16.24 0.24
CA PHE A 309 -14.24 -15.26 0.81
C PHE A 309 -14.46 -13.88 0.18
N VAL A 310 -14.06 -12.82 0.90
CA VAL A 310 -14.23 -11.42 0.49
C VAL A 310 -12.87 -10.74 0.26
N TRP A 311 -12.76 -9.97 -0.82
CA TRP A 311 -11.70 -8.98 -0.95
C TRP A 311 -12.20 -7.60 -0.55
N PRO A 312 -11.77 -7.07 0.61
CA PRO A 312 -12.30 -5.81 1.15
C PRO A 312 -11.75 -4.57 0.44
N ALA A 313 -10.62 -4.68 -0.27
CA ALA A 313 -10.02 -3.57 -1.00
C ALA A 313 -10.43 -3.55 -2.48
N PHE A 314 -10.21 -2.41 -3.15
CA PHE A 314 -10.23 -2.39 -4.61
C PHE A 314 -9.18 -3.37 -5.14
N THR A 315 -9.56 -4.18 -6.11
CA THR A 315 -8.70 -5.26 -6.60
C THR A 315 -8.49 -5.16 -8.10
N SER A 316 -7.29 -4.76 -8.50
CA SER A 316 -6.84 -4.78 -9.90
C SER A 316 -6.59 -6.22 -10.39
N MET A 317 -7.07 -6.53 -11.58
CA MET A 317 -6.88 -7.82 -12.25
C MET A 317 -6.59 -7.57 -13.72
N SER A 318 -6.03 -8.56 -14.40
CA SER A 318 -5.81 -8.49 -15.84
C SER A 318 -6.68 -9.50 -16.58
N THR A 319 -7.11 -9.16 -17.79
CA THR A 319 -7.66 -10.17 -18.72
C THR A 319 -6.58 -11.10 -19.27
N GLU A 320 -5.30 -10.74 -19.10
CA GLU A 320 -4.15 -11.47 -19.61
C GLU A 320 -3.45 -12.24 -18.49
N LYS A 321 -3.47 -13.58 -18.59
CA LYS A 321 -2.86 -14.46 -17.60
C LYS A 321 -1.37 -14.15 -17.36
N LYS A 322 -0.61 -13.92 -18.43
CA LYS A 322 0.84 -13.64 -18.34
C LYS A 322 1.15 -12.34 -17.60
N VAL A 323 0.35 -11.29 -17.83
CA VAL A 323 0.46 -10.02 -17.10
C VAL A 323 0.22 -10.29 -15.63
N ALA A 324 -0.88 -10.95 -15.28
CA ALA A 324 -1.19 -11.29 -13.89
C ALA A 324 -0.08 -12.12 -13.21
N GLU A 325 0.48 -13.12 -13.87
CA GLU A 325 1.53 -13.99 -13.33
C GLU A 325 2.83 -13.25 -12.97
N SER A 326 3.09 -12.10 -13.59
CA SER A 326 4.26 -11.27 -13.27
C SER A 326 4.20 -10.64 -11.87
N PHE A 327 3.01 -10.55 -11.27
CA PHE A 327 2.80 -9.90 -9.97
C PHE A 327 2.96 -10.83 -8.76
N GLY A 328 2.99 -12.16 -8.96
CA GLY A 328 2.86 -13.10 -7.85
C GLY A 328 3.36 -14.51 -8.11
N ASN A 329 3.45 -15.29 -7.02
CA ASN A 329 3.80 -16.71 -7.05
C ASN A 329 2.57 -17.62 -6.90
N VAL A 330 1.37 -17.04 -6.85
CA VAL A 330 0.06 -17.70 -6.89
C VAL A 330 -0.82 -16.91 -7.84
N THR A 331 -1.63 -17.60 -8.65
CA THR A 331 -2.51 -16.96 -9.61
C THR A 331 -3.97 -17.23 -9.26
N PHE A 332 -4.76 -16.18 -9.07
CA PHE A 332 -6.21 -16.28 -8.97
C PHE A 332 -6.81 -16.23 -10.37
N CYS A 333 -7.70 -17.16 -10.67
CA CYS A 333 -8.47 -17.22 -11.89
C CYS A 333 -9.94 -17.00 -11.53
N ILE A 334 -10.50 -15.84 -11.86
CA ILE A 334 -11.82 -15.44 -11.41
C ILE A 334 -12.77 -15.38 -12.60
N ARG A 335 -13.83 -16.17 -12.53
CA ARG A 335 -14.96 -16.06 -13.46
C ARG A 335 -15.93 -14.98 -13.00
N CYS A 336 -16.19 -14.02 -13.87
CA CYS A 336 -17.05 -12.86 -13.62
C CYS A 336 -18.32 -12.91 -14.47
N GLY A 337 -19.48 -12.83 -13.83
CA GLY A 337 -20.76 -12.61 -14.49
C GLY A 337 -21.08 -11.11 -14.63
N ALA A 338 -21.94 -10.76 -15.58
CA ALA A 338 -22.36 -9.37 -15.81
C ALA A 338 -23.33 -8.81 -14.74
N GLY A 339 -23.72 -9.64 -13.75
CA GLY A 339 -24.79 -9.33 -12.82
C GLY A 339 -26.17 -9.25 -13.48
N GLN A 340 -27.15 -8.72 -12.75
CA GLN A 340 -28.51 -8.54 -13.26
C GLN A 340 -28.60 -7.24 -14.07
N THR A 341 -29.20 -7.29 -15.26
CA THR A 341 -29.48 -6.10 -16.08
C THR A 341 -30.53 -5.23 -15.41
N GLY A 342 -30.39 -3.91 -15.49
CA GLY A 342 -31.37 -2.95 -14.94
C GLY A 342 -31.29 -2.71 -13.43
N VAL A 343 -30.34 -3.34 -12.73
CA VAL A 343 -30.09 -3.08 -11.30
C VAL A 343 -28.81 -2.25 -11.15
N SER A 344 -28.87 -1.14 -10.42
CA SER A 344 -27.69 -0.37 -10.08
C SER A 344 -26.83 -1.13 -9.07
N MET A 345 -25.61 -1.48 -9.46
CA MET A 345 -24.68 -2.19 -8.59
C MET A 345 -23.22 -1.90 -8.95
N TYR A 346 -22.35 -2.06 -7.96
CA TYR A 346 -20.92 -1.90 -8.12
C TYR A 346 -20.36 -3.12 -8.86
N ARG A 347 -19.97 -2.96 -10.13
CA ARG A 347 -19.50 -4.07 -10.99
C ARG A 347 -18.00 -3.94 -11.29
N PRO A 348 -17.28 -5.06 -11.41
CA PRO A 348 -15.93 -5.02 -11.97
C PRO A 348 -15.99 -4.45 -13.39
N ALA A 349 -15.05 -3.61 -13.77
CA ALA A 349 -15.09 -2.94 -15.06
C ALA A 349 -13.70 -2.79 -15.68
N LYS A 350 -13.64 -2.79 -17.01
CA LYS A 350 -12.39 -2.52 -17.73
C LYS A 350 -11.99 -1.07 -17.55
N VAL A 351 -10.72 -0.84 -17.25
CA VAL A 351 -10.20 0.52 -16.99
C VAL A 351 -9.00 0.87 -17.87
N CYS A 352 -8.58 -0.02 -18.77
CA CYS A 352 -7.41 0.18 -19.64
C CYS A 352 -7.41 1.50 -20.43
N MET A 353 -8.58 2.02 -20.82
CA MET A 353 -8.71 3.31 -21.54
C MET A 353 -8.36 4.52 -20.68
N TYR A 354 -8.37 4.36 -19.36
CA TYR A 354 -8.13 5.42 -18.39
C TYR A 354 -6.94 5.14 -17.48
N SER A 355 -6.40 3.92 -17.48
CA SER A 355 -5.26 3.52 -16.66
C SER A 355 -3.97 4.22 -17.11
N GLU A 356 -3.06 4.47 -16.18
CA GLU A 356 -1.68 4.87 -16.49
C GLU A 356 -0.91 3.75 -17.21
N PHE A 357 -1.38 2.49 -17.07
CA PHE A 357 -0.79 1.31 -17.70
C PHE A 357 -1.78 0.57 -18.62
N PRO A 358 -2.18 1.14 -19.77
CA PRO A 358 -3.18 0.52 -20.66
C PRO A 358 -2.83 -0.90 -21.12
N SER A 359 -1.54 -1.21 -21.24
CA SER A 359 -1.02 -2.52 -21.66
C SER A 359 -1.29 -3.65 -20.66
N GLU A 360 -1.69 -3.33 -19.43
CA GLU A 360 -2.00 -4.35 -18.43
C GLU A 360 -3.38 -4.99 -18.61
N SER A 361 -4.19 -4.46 -19.55
CA SER A 361 -5.56 -4.92 -19.80
C SER A 361 -6.38 -5.00 -18.50
N GLU A 362 -6.24 -3.95 -17.69
CA GLU A 362 -6.69 -3.91 -16.30
C GLU A 362 -8.23 -3.88 -16.18
N VAL A 363 -8.73 -4.69 -15.25
CA VAL A 363 -10.09 -4.70 -14.74
C VAL A 363 -10.05 -4.54 -13.23
N ILE A 364 -10.75 -3.54 -12.70
CA ILE A 364 -10.78 -3.28 -11.25
C ILE A 364 -12.09 -3.78 -10.67
N PHE A 365 -12.00 -4.50 -9.55
CA PHE A 365 -13.13 -4.78 -8.68
C PHE A 365 -13.30 -3.67 -7.63
N PRO A 366 -14.55 -3.24 -7.37
CA PRO A 366 -14.85 -2.43 -6.21
C PRO A 366 -14.65 -3.24 -4.90
N PRO A 367 -14.53 -2.55 -3.75
CA PRO A 367 -14.44 -3.17 -2.42
C PRO A 367 -15.53 -4.21 -2.15
N ASN A 368 -15.20 -5.17 -1.30
CA ASN A 368 -16.12 -6.19 -0.79
C ASN A 368 -16.69 -7.15 -1.85
N ALA A 369 -15.92 -7.43 -2.89
CA ALA A 369 -16.28 -8.46 -3.87
C ALA A 369 -16.21 -9.86 -3.22
N HIS A 370 -17.26 -10.67 -3.39
CA HIS A 370 -17.35 -12.01 -2.83
C HIS A 370 -17.06 -13.06 -3.88
N PHE A 371 -16.23 -14.03 -3.50
CA PHE A 371 -15.80 -15.12 -4.36
C PHE A 371 -16.07 -16.47 -3.70
N LYS A 372 -16.42 -17.47 -4.51
CA LYS A 372 -16.47 -18.87 -4.10
C LYS A 372 -15.34 -19.63 -4.76
N VAL A 373 -14.58 -20.39 -3.96
CA VAL A 373 -13.50 -21.24 -4.46
C VAL A 373 -14.11 -22.44 -5.19
N LEU A 374 -13.72 -22.64 -6.44
CA LEU A 374 -14.12 -23.79 -7.25
C LEU A 374 -13.10 -24.93 -7.13
N GLU A 375 -11.82 -24.57 -7.14
CA GLU A 375 -10.70 -25.51 -7.15
C GLU A 375 -9.41 -24.79 -6.78
N VAL A 376 -8.49 -25.49 -6.13
CA VAL A 376 -7.09 -25.09 -6.00
C VAL A 376 -6.25 -26.10 -6.76
N ARG A 377 -5.51 -25.63 -7.76
CA ARG A 377 -4.57 -26.45 -8.54
C ARG A 377 -3.15 -26.19 -8.05
N PRO A 378 -2.39 -27.23 -7.69
CA PRO A 378 -1.00 -27.05 -7.28
C PRO A 378 -0.17 -26.54 -8.46
N GLY A 379 0.81 -25.70 -8.17
CA GLY A 379 1.77 -25.24 -9.18
C GLY A 379 2.81 -26.32 -9.47
N LYS A 380 3.53 -26.15 -10.57
CA LYS A 380 4.66 -27.01 -10.93
C LYS A 380 5.96 -26.25 -10.80
N LYS A 381 6.92 -26.83 -10.08
CA LYS A 381 8.28 -26.32 -10.01
C LYS A 381 9.18 -27.08 -10.97
N THR A 382 10.19 -26.41 -11.52
CA THR A 382 11.29 -27.04 -12.24
C THR A 382 12.17 -27.84 -11.27
N LEU A 383 13.09 -28.64 -11.82
CA LEU A 383 14.11 -29.36 -11.04
C LEU A 383 14.97 -28.43 -10.16
N PHE A 384 15.07 -27.15 -10.50
CA PHE A 384 15.80 -26.13 -9.73
C PHE A 384 14.92 -25.38 -8.71
N GLY A 385 13.68 -25.82 -8.50
CA GLY A 385 12.76 -25.20 -7.55
C GLY A 385 12.13 -23.88 -8.00
N LEU A 386 12.39 -23.45 -9.24
CA LEU A 386 11.73 -22.28 -9.85
C LEU A 386 10.31 -22.67 -10.28
N TRP A 387 9.34 -21.75 -10.17
CA TRP A 387 8.00 -22.02 -10.67
C TRP A 387 8.00 -22.07 -12.20
N ASN A 388 7.59 -23.20 -12.75
CA ASN A 388 7.25 -23.35 -14.17
C ASN A 388 5.78 -22.97 -14.40
N GLU A 389 4.92 -23.33 -13.44
CA GLU A 389 3.50 -22.97 -13.40
C GLU A 389 3.15 -22.55 -11.97
N ASN A 390 2.59 -21.36 -11.79
CA ASN A 390 2.09 -20.91 -10.49
C ASN A 390 0.93 -21.82 -10.02
N PRO A 391 0.78 -22.07 -8.71
CA PRO A 391 -0.47 -22.58 -8.15
C PRO A 391 -1.63 -21.68 -8.55
N VAL A 392 -2.78 -22.28 -8.89
CA VAL A 392 -3.95 -21.55 -9.36
C VAL A 392 -5.13 -21.75 -8.43
N VAL A 393 -5.65 -20.67 -7.86
CA VAL A 393 -6.94 -20.68 -7.15
C VAL A 393 -8.02 -20.26 -8.14
N SER A 394 -8.88 -21.20 -8.53
CA SER A 394 -9.98 -20.93 -9.46
C SER A 394 -11.22 -20.57 -8.65
N CYS A 395 -11.79 -19.40 -8.94
CA CYS A 395 -12.91 -18.83 -8.21
C CYS A 395 -14.03 -18.39 -9.16
N ILE A 396 -15.20 -18.20 -8.58
CA ILE A 396 -16.32 -17.52 -9.22
C ILE A 396 -16.80 -16.38 -8.36
N MET A 397 -17.07 -15.24 -9.00
CA MET A 397 -17.71 -14.12 -8.31
C MET A 397 -19.16 -14.49 -8.00
N VAL A 398 -19.52 -14.47 -6.72
CA VAL A 398 -20.86 -14.86 -6.25
C VAL A 398 -21.69 -13.69 -5.76
N ALA A 399 -21.06 -12.59 -5.35
CA ALA A 399 -21.80 -11.44 -4.88
C ALA A 399 -21.01 -10.13 -4.99
N LEU A 400 -21.75 -9.03 -5.10
CA LEU A 400 -21.25 -7.67 -5.17
C LEU A 400 -22.03 -6.79 -4.19
N ALA A 401 -21.39 -5.73 -3.72
CA ALA A 401 -22.08 -4.68 -2.98
C ALA A 401 -23.05 -3.92 -3.90
N THR A 402 -24.18 -3.49 -3.35
CA THR A 402 -25.17 -2.63 -4.01
C THR A 402 -25.16 -1.23 -3.41
N THR A 403 -25.96 -0.30 -3.92
CA THR A 403 -26.08 1.06 -3.36
C THR A 403 -26.72 1.10 -1.97
N SER A 404 -27.52 0.10 -1.61
CA SER A 404 -27.99 -0.12 -0.24
C SER A 404 -26.96 -0.86 0.62
N ASP A 405 -25.75 -1.10 0.07
CA ASP A 405 -24.69 -1.96 0.59
C ASP A 405 -25.18 -3.37 1.00
N GLN A 406 -26.35 -3.78 0.49
CA GLN A 406 -26.80 -5.16 0.50
C GLN A 406 -25.96 -5.97 -0.47
N ILE A 407 -25.74 -7.24 -0.12
CA ILE A 407 -25.02 -8.18 -0.96
C ILE A 407 -25.99 -8.70 -2.03
N ALA A 408 -25.78 -8.30 -3.28
CA ALA A 408 -26.52 -8.87 -4.40
C ALA A 408 -25.88 -10.19 -4.80
N LEU A 409 -26.54 -11.30 -4.47
CA LEU A 409 -26.17 -12.61 -4.99
C LEU A 409 -26.33 -12.62 -6.51
N LEU A 410 -25.24 -12.97 -7.19
CA LEU A 410 -25.24 -13.07 -8.64
C LEU A 410 -25.73 -14.46 -9.02
N ARG A 411 -26.69 -14.52 -9.95
CA ARG A 411 -27.00 -15.77 -10.64
C ARG A 411 -25.79 -16.11 -11.50
N VAL A 412 -25.01 -17.05 -11.02
CA VAL A 412 -23.85 -17.54 -11.73
C VAL A 412 -24.35 -18.41 -12.90
N PRO A 413 -24.11 -18.03 -14.17
CA PRO A 413 -24.45 -18.93 -15.27
C PRO A 413 -23.62 -20.20 -15.14
N SER A 414 -24.27 -21.36 -15.32
CA SER A 414 -23.63 -22.67 -15.37
C SER A 414 -22.72 -22.74 -16.60
N LEU A 415 -21.51 -22.23 -16.48
CA LEU A 415 -20.48 -22.40 -17.47
C LEU A 415 -19.63 -23.59 -17.01
N SER A 416 -19.67 -24.69 -17.73
CA SER A 416 -18.61 -25.70 -17.66
C SER A 416 -17.26 -24.98 -17.78
N LEU A 417 -16.27 -25.40 -16.98
CA LEU A 417 -14.89 -24.95 -17.25
C LEU A 417 -14.59 -25.31 -18.70
N PRO A 418 -14.06 -24.37 -19.52
CA PRO A 418 -13.49 -24.79 -20.80
C PRO A 418 -12.45 -25.86 -20.46
N GLU A 419 -12.56 -27.03 -21.09
CA GLU A 419 -11.50 -28.03 -21.06
C GLU A 419 -10.24 -27.32 -21.55
N VAL A 420 -9.23 -27.23 -20.68
CA VAL A 420 -7.95 -26.57 -20.95
C VAL A 420 -7.01 -27.57 -21.59
#